data_AF-A0A0D2XDE9-F1
#
_entry.id   AF-A0A0D2XDE9-F1
#
_cell.length_a   1.000
_cell.length_b   1.000
_cell.length_c   1.000
_cell.angle_alpha   90.00
_cell.angle_beta   90.00
_cell.angle_gamma   90.00
#
_symmetry.space_group_name_H-M   'P 1'
#
loop_
_entity.id
_entity.type
_entity.pdbx_description
1 polymer ?
#
loop_
_entity_poly.entity_id
_entity_poly.type
_entity_poly.pdbx_seq_one_letter_code
_entity_poly.pdbx_strand_id
1 'polypeptide(L)'
;MSSKSWYILKSKAVHTRYGLTKNIQVLLQGLESFHAGVIDARELGSMVRLSPRRRESVAATIAKCARMINKDPQESKTCVDIIEMCTEILEIAGYQTQFTKTLNHEFFRIFFRKKAVRFRCCCELLYHLDSNLLLVQNVRDIKVHWCGPKSAKTFKKLAECDKLEGLTISISKSTLANLSPRADLMKQFFPLSYRHVRITDILGLDEILTIRGLKEVSVTHLQTRSTNLTAETDRANLSEMLAHQLKKEKVARKEPWKLRICENDDIQLHVQNRK
;
A
#
# COMPACT_ATOMS: atom_id res chain seq x y z
N MET A 1 4.20 -19.61 -12.42
CA MET A 1 5.42 -20.24 -11.87
C MET A 1 5.88 -19.42 -10.68
N SER A 2 5.93 -20.00 -9.47
CA SER A 2 6.27 -19.29 -8.24
C SER A 2 7.75 -18.88 -8.28
N SER A 3 8.04 -17.59 -8.15
CA SER A 3 9.41 -17.03 -8.17
C SER A 3 10.20 -17.27 -6.88
N LYS A 4 9.71 -18.17 -6.00
CA LYS A 4 10.18 -18.37 -4.62
C LYS A 4 10.71 -19.78 -4.52
N SER A 5 12.03 -19.92 -4.38
CA SER A 5 12.71 -21.22 -4.30
C SER A 5 13.45 -21.34 -2.98
N TRP A 6 13.23 -22.47 -2.31
CA TRP A 6 13.94 -22.82 -1.09
C TRP A 6 15.44 -22.99 -1.34
N TYR A 7 15.83 -23.55 -2.49
CA TYR A 7 17.23 -23.62 -2.91
C TYR A 7 17.92 -22.24 -2.91
N ILE A 8 17.27 -21.21 -3.46
CA ILE A 8 17.82 -19.83 -3.48
C ILE A 8 17.98 -19.26 -2.07
N LEU A 9 17.04 -19.55 -1.16
CA LEU A 9 17.14 -19.10 0.23
C LEU A 9 18.21 -19.86 1.00
N LYS A 10 18.40 -21.15 0.70
CA LYS A 10 19.44 -21.98 1.28
C LYS A 10 20.84 -21.53 0.82
N SER A 11 21.03 -21.23 -0.46
CA SER A 11 22.30 -20.75 -1.01
C SER A 11 22.72 -19.39 -0.43
N LYS A 12 21.75 -18.54 -0.09
CA LYS A 12 21.97 -17.27 0.62
C LYS A 12 22.13 -17.40 2.14
N ALA A 13 22.26 -18.62 2.66
CA ALA A 13 22.37 -18.93 4.10
C ALA A 13 21.24 -18.34 4.97
N VAL A 14 20.05 -18.12 4.38
CA VAL A 14 18.90 -17.52 5.08
C VAL A 14 18.48 -18.38 6.26
N HIS A 15 18.49 -19.70 6.10
CA HIS A 15 18.16 -20.66 7.16
C HIS A 15 18.99 -20.48 8.43
N THR A 16 20.30 -20.20 8.30
CA THR A 16 21.20 -19.96 9.43
C THR A 16 20.99 -18.55 9.99
N ARG A 17 20.99 -17.54 9.12
CA ARG A 17 20.83 -16.13 9.51
C ARG A 17 19.50 -15.87 10.23
N TYR A 18 18.45 -16.55 9.80
CA TYR A 18 17.10 -16.44 10.35
C TYR A 18 16.84 -17.51 11.41
N GLY A 19 17.80 -18.37 11.75
CA GLY A 19 17.65 -19.46 12.71
C GLY A 19 16.37 -20.27 12.48
N LEU A 20 16.15 -20.69 11.23
CA LEU A 20 15.02 -21.51 10.84
C LEU A 20 15.22 -22.91 11.40
N THR A 21 14.22 -23.44 12.10
CA THR A 21 14.29 -24.78 12.71
C THR A 21 14.39 -25.88 11.64
N LYS A 22 14.89 -27.06 11.99
CA LYS A 22 14.91 -28.21 11.07
C LYS A 22 13.50 -28.58 10.56
N ASN A 23 12.47 -28.40 11.39
CA ASN A 23 11.09 -28.69 11.01
C ASN A 23 10.61 -27.83 9.84
N ILE A 24 10.89 -26.52 9.87
CA ILE A 24 10.47 -25.64 8.77
C ILE A 24 11.33 -25.85 7.52
N GLN A 25 12.63 -26.13 7.68
CA GLN A 25 13.50 -26.43 6.54
C GLN A 25 13.02 -27.67 5.77
N VAL A 26 12.59 -28.72 6.47
CA VAL A 26 12.01 -29.92 5.87
C VAL A 26 10.70 -29.62 5.13
N LEU A 27 9.85 -28.75 5.66
CA LEU A 27 8.61 -28.36 4.99
C LEU A 27 8.86 -27.50 3.74
N LEU A 28 9.80 -26.56 3.80
CA LEU A 28 10.18 -25.72 2.65
C LEU A 28 10.83 -26.56 1.54
N GLN A 29 11.63 -27.56 1.91
CA GLN A 29 12.15 -28.53 0.96
C GLN A 29 11.02 -29.40 0.37
N GLY A 30 10.06 -29.83 1.19
CA GLY A 30 8.87 -30.54 0.72
C GLY A 30 8.03 -29.73 -0.26
N LEU A 31 7.88 -28.42 -0.04
CA LEU A 31 7.20 -27.53 -0.99
C LEU A 31 7.93 -27.48 -2.34
N GLU A 32 9.26 -27.42 -2.33
CA GLU A 32 10.06 -27.45 -3.57
C GLU A 32 9.95 -28.79 -4.29
N SER A 33 9.94 -29.91 -3.55
CA SER A 33 9.66 -31.24 -4.10
C SER A 33 8.25 -31.35 -4.69
N PHE A 34 7.26 -30.70 -4.08
CA PHE A 34 5.90 -30.63 -4.61
C PHE A 34 5.85 -29.82 -5.92
N HIS A 35 6.52 -28.67 -5.98
CA HIS A 35 6.63 -27.88 -7.22
C HIS A 35 7.37 -28.61 -8.34
N ALA A 36 8.35 -29.45 -7.99
CA ALA A 36 9.06 -30.31 -8.92
C ALA A 36 8.26 -31.56 -9.34
N GLY A 37 7.06 -31.78 -8.77
CA GLY A 37 6.22 -32.95 -9.05
C GLY A 37 6.74 -34.26 -8.46
N VAL A 38 7.70 -34.19 -7.53
CA VAL A 38 8.30 -35.37 -6.88
C VAL A 38 7.38 -35.94 -5.80
N ILE A 39 6.67 -35.07 -5.09
CA ILE A 39 5.66 -35.46 -4.09
C ILE A 39 4.32 -34.83 -4.43
N ASP A 40 3.22 -35.48 -4.05
CA ASP A 40 1.89 -34.95 -4.28
C ASP A 40 1.40 -34.04 -3.13
N ALA A 41 0.26 -33.37 -3.35
CA ALA A 41 -0.36 -32.50 -2.35
C ALA A 41 -0.74 -33.25 -1.07
N ARG A 42 -1.06 -34.54 -1.16
CA ARG A 42 -1.49 -35.37 -0.04
C ARG A 42 -0.32 -35.66 0.89
N GLU A 43 0.83 -36.01 0.32
CA GLU A 43 2.08 -36.27 1.01
C GLU A 43 2.57 -35.01 1.72
N LEU A 44 2.72 -33.87 1.01
CA LEU A 44 3.12 -32.60 1.63
C LEU A 44 2.13 -32.19 2.72
N GLY A 45 0.83 -32.33 2.47
CA GLY A 45 -0.20 -32.03 3.45
C GLY A 45 -0.13 -32.92 4.69
N SER A 46 0.21 -34.20 4.52
CA SER A 46 0.36 -35.14 5.64
C SER A 46 1.54 -34.77 6.54
N MET A 47 2.63 -34.26 5.96
CA MET A 47 3.82 -33.80 6.72
C MET A 47 3.46 -32.71 7.73
N VAL A 48 2.49 -31.86 7.41
CA VAL A 48 1.99 -30.78 8.26
C VAL A 48 0.90 -31.29 9.21
N ARG A 49 -0.11 -32.01 8.69
CA ARG A 49 -1.27 -32.46 9.48
C ARG A 49 -0.87 -33.40 10.62
N LEU A 50 0.05 -34.32 10.37
CA LEU A 50 0.41 -35.37 11.32
C LEU A 50 1.39 -34.92 12.40
N SER A 51 1.98 -33.72 12.29
CA SER A 51 3.01 -33.26 13.24
C SER A 51 2.65 -31.90 13.86
N PRO A 52 2.24 -31.87 15.15
CA PRO A 52 2.03 -30.63 15.91
C PRO A 52 3.26 -29.72 15.91
N ARG A 53 4.46 -30.29 16.08
CA ARG A 53 5.74 -29.55 16.11
C ARG A 53 6.04 -28.84 14.79
N ARG A 54 5.66 -29.43 13.66
CA ARG A 54 5.82 -28.80 12.33
C ARG A 54 4.85 -27.63 12.16
N ARG A 55 3.61 -27.76 12.63
CA ARG A 55 2.61 -26.66 12.61
C ARG A 55 3.04 -25.48 13.47
N GLU A 56 3.48 -25.75 14.69
CA GLU A 56 4.03 -24.73 15.58
C GLU A 56 5.25 -24.04 14.95
N SER A 57 6.13 -24.82 14.30
CA SER A 57 7.29 -24.27 13.61
C SER A 57 6.92 -23.34 12.45
N VAL A 58 5.84 -23.61 11.72
CA VAL A 58 5.34 -22.71 10.66
C VAL A 58 4.87 -21.39 11.27
N ALA A 59 4.00 -21.45 12.29
CA ALA A 59 3.48 -20.26 12.97
C ALA A 59 4.61 -19.42 13.62
N ALA A 60 5.55 -20.08 14.29
CA ALA A 60 6.71 -19.43 14.90
C ALA A 60 7.61 -18.76 13.86
N THR A 61 7.77 -19.36 12.67
CA THR A 61 8.57 -18.80 11.57
C THR A 61 7.90 -17.56 10.99
N ILE A 62 6.58 -17.59 10.75
CA ILE A 62 5.80 -16.42 10.31
C ILE A 62 5.93 -15.29 11.33
N ALA A 63 5.73 -15.58 12.62
CA ALA A 63 5.85 -14.59 13.69
C ALA A 63 7.28 -14.02 13.80
N LYS A 64 8.31 -14.84 13.54
CA LYS A 64 9.71 -14.39 13.52
C LYS A 64 9.99 -13.47 12.34
N CYS A 65 9.55 -13.83 11.14
CA CYS A 65 9.69 -12.99 9.95
C CYS A 65 8.97 -11.65 10.15
N ALA A 66 7.75 -11.66 10.71
CA ALA A 66 7.02 -10.47 11.12
C ALA A 66 7.81 -9.55 12.06
N ARG A 67 8.48 -10.11 13.09
CA ARG A 67 9.35 -9.34 14.00
C ARG A 67 10.59 -8.79 13.30
N MET A 68 11.20 -9.57 12.41
CA MET A 68 12.40 -9.16 11.67
C MET A 68 12.11 -8.01 10.71
N ILE A 69 10.98 -8.04 9.99
CA ILE A 69 10.52 -6.92 9.14
C ILE A 69 10.43 -5.61 9.95
N ASN A 70 9.98 -5.68 11.20
CA ASN A 70 9.87 -4.50 12.06
C ASN A 70 11.23 -3.94 12.47
N LYS A 71 12.24 -4.80 12.68
CA LYS A 71 13.59 -4.44 13.11
C LYS A 71 14.48 -3.98 11.96
N ASP A 72 14.41 -4.65 10.81
CA ASP A 72 15.24 -4.37 9.64
C ASP A 72 14.42 -4.39 8.33
N PRO A 73 14.06 -3.22 7.77
CA PRO A 73 13.30 -3.13 6.53
C PRO A 73 14.01 -3.68 5.29
N GLN A 74 15.33 -3.80 5.28
CA GLN A 74 16.08 -4.35 4.13
C GLN A 74 15.82 -5.84 3.93
N GLU A 75 15.49 -6.55 5.02
CA GLU A 75 15.18 -7.97 5.04
C GLU A 75 13.71 -8.27 4.70
N SER A 76 12.91 -7.24 4.41
CA SER A 76 11.46 -7.36 4.15
C SER A 76 11.12 -8.29 3.00
N LYS A 77 11.86 -8.21 1.89
CA LYS A 77 11.64 -9.08 0.72
C LYS A 77 11.80 -10.55 1.08
N THR A 78 12.91 -10.91 1.73
CA THR A 78 13.21 -12.28 2.15
C THR A 78 12.17 -12.79 3.17
N CYS A 79 11.76 -11.94 4.12
CA CYS A 79 10.73 -12.31 5.10
C CYS A 79 9.37 -12.58 4.44
N VAL A 80 8.98 -11.77 3.45
CA VAL A 80 7.75 -11.98 2.68
C VAL A 80 7.80 -13.29 1.91
N ASP A 81 8.92 -13.58 1.21
CA ASP A 81 9.09 -14.84 0.49
C ASP A 81 8.91 -16.06 1.42
N ILE A 82 9.49 -16.03 2.63
CA ILE A 82 9.34 -17.11 3.63
C ILE A 82 7.89 -17.24 4.10
N ILE A 83 7.23 -16.12 4.40
CA ILE A 83 5.84 -16.12 4.86
C ILE A 83 4.93 -16.72 3.78
N GLU A 84 5.13 -16.35 2.52
CA GLU A 84 4.30 -16.84 1.41
C GLU A 84 4.49 -18.34 1.16
N MET A 85 5.72 -18.85 1.21
CA MET A 85 5.96 -20.30 1.15
C MET A 85 5.31 -21.04 2.34
N CYS A 86 5.40 -20.46 3.55
CA CYS A 86 4.75 -21.02 4.74
C CYS A 86 3.23 -21.08 4.59
N THR A 87 2.62 -20.04 4.01
CA THR A 87 1.17 -20.02 3.77
C THR A 87 0.76 -21.01 2.69
N GLU A 88 1.54 -21.17 1.62
CA GLU A 88 1.29 -22.15 0.56
C GLU A 88 1.30 -23.59 1.11
N ILE A 89 2.27 -23.91 1.98
CA ILE A 89 2.31 -25.21 2.68
C ILE A 89 1.04 -25.45 3.49
N LEU A 90 0.52 -24.43 4.19
CA LEU A 90 -0.70 -24.55 4.99
C LEU A 90 -1.94 -24.73 4.11
N GLU A 91 -2.00 -24.07 2.96
CA GLU A 91 -3.07 -24.21 1.96
C GLU A 91 -3.10 -25.63 1.38
N ILE A 92 -1.96 -26.15 0.93
CA ILE A 92 -1.84 -27.54 0.42
C ILE A 92 -2.21 -28.55 1.50
N ALA A 93 -1.87 -28.27 2.76
CA ALA A 93 -2.21 -29.14 3.88
C ALA A 93 -3.71 -29.15 4.22
N GLY A 94 -4.55 -28.38 3.52
CA GLY A 94 -5.98 -28.28 3.82
C GLY A 94 -6.22 -27.66 5.19
N TYR A 95 -5.25 -26.95 5.76
CA TYR A 95 -5.49 -26.02 6.85
C TYR A 95 -6.18 -24.79 6.25
N GLN A 96 -7.44 -24.99 5.85
CA GLN A 96 -8.38 -23.93 5.53
C GLN A 96 -8.84 -23.32 6.86
N THR A 97 -7.89 -22.83 7.63
CA THR A 97 -8.18 -22.17 8.89
C THR A 97 -8.38 -20.71 8.57
N GLN A 98 -9.54 -20.20 8.99
CA GLN A 98 -9.77 -18.77 9.24
C GLN A 98 -8.55 -18.12 9.91
N PHE A 99 -7.74 -18.87 10.66
CA PHE A 99 -6.45 -18.48 11.24
C PHE A 99 -5.40 -17.91 10.25
N THR A 100 -5.20 -18.44 9.03
CA THR A 100 -4.16 -17.91 8.10
C THR A 100 -4.62 -16.66 7.36
N LYS A 101 -5.90 -16.60 6.95
CA LYS A 101 -6.52 -15.39 6.41
C LYS A 101 -6.62 -14.30 7.47
N THR A 102 -6.99 -14.66 8.70
CA THR A 102 -7.14 -13.71 9.81
C THR A 102 -5.79 -13.28 10.36
N LEU A 103 -4.77 -14.14 10.46
CA LEU A 103 -3.42 -13.71 10.84
C LEU A 103 -2.76 -12.87 9.76
N ASN A 104 -2.92 -13.19 8.47
CA ASN A 104 -2.42 -12.31 7.40
C ASN A 104 -3.18 -10.98 7.41
N HIS A 105 -4.51 -10.98 7.52
CA HIS A 105 -5.28 -9.73 7.66
C HIS A 105 -4.92 -8.95 8.92
N GLU A 106 -4.82 -9.59 10.10
CA GLU A 106 -4.42 -8.99 11.37
C GLU A 106 -2.98 -8.46 11.30
N PHE A 107 -2.05 -9.24 10.73
CA PHE A 107 -0.66 -8.84 10.56
C PHE A 107 -0.54 -7.68 9.58
N PHE A 108 -1.12 -7.76 8.38
CA PHE A 108 -1.11 -6.64 7.43
C PHE A 108 -1.86 -5.44 8.00
N ARG A 109 -2.98 -5.65 8.72
CA ARG A 109 -3.69 -4.58 9.42
C ARG A 109 -2.82 -3.92 10.49
N ILE A 110 -2.02 -4.66 11.26
CA ILE A 110 -1.11 -4.11 12.27
C ILE A 110 0.13 -3.47 11.62
N PHE A 111 0.70 -4.11 10.60
CA PHE A 111 1.88 -3.67 9.86
C PHE A 111 1.59 -2.35 9.13
N PHE A 112 0.54 -2.32 8.32
CA PHE A 112 0.08 -1.13 7.62
C PHE A 112 -0.53 -0.06 8.55
N ARG A 113 -0.90 -0.44 9.79
CA ARG A 113 -1.29 0.52 10.85
C ARG A 113 -0.12 1.24 11.51
N LYS A 114 1.05 0.61 11.60
CA LYS A 114 2.19 1.10 12.40
C LYS A 114 3.36 1.60 11.58
N LYS A 115 3.45 1.27 10.28
CA LYS A 115 4.59 1.61 9.43
C LYS A 115 4.13 2.39 8.21
N ALA A 116 4.78 3.51 7.95
CA ALA A 116 4.68 4.22 6.68
C ALA A 116 5.29 3.39 5.55
N VAL A 117 4.47 3.03 4.56
CA VAL A 117 4.93 2.25 3.40
C VAL A 117 5.56 3.22 2.40
N ARG A 118 6.81 2.96 2.04
CA ARG A 118 7.57 3.83 1.14
C ARG A 118 7.62 3.29 -0.28
N PHE A 119 7.31 4.15 -1.25
CA PHE A 119 7.39 3.87 -2.68
C PHE A 119 8.35 4.86 -3.36
N ARG A 120 9.15 4.35 -4.30
CA ARG A 120 10.16 5.13 -5.03
C ARG A 120 9.58 5.98 -6.14
N CYS A 121 8.39 5.66 -6.62
CA CYS A 121 7.68 6.46 -7.61
C CYS A 121 6.17 6.18 -7.59
N CYS A 122 5.39 7.03 -8.27
CA CYS A 122 3.95 6.83 -8.42
C CYS A 122 3.61 5.56 -9.21
N CYS A 123 4.47 5.13 -10.14
CA CYS A 123 4.25 3.91 -10.93
C CYS A 123 4.32 2.64 -10.07
N GLU A 124 5.31 2.57 -9.15
CA GLU A 124 5.47 1.47 -8.20
C GLU A 124 4.27 1.43 -7.24
N LEU A 125 3.88 2.59 -6.70
CA LEU A 125 2.69 2.69 -5.85
C LEU A 125 1.43 2.20 -6.57
N LEU A 126 1.19 2.65 -7.81
CA LEU A 126 0.00 2.22 -8.56
C LEU A 126 -0.01 0.70 -8.82
N TYR A 127 1.13 0.12 -9.20
CA TYR A 127 1.25 -1.32 -9.37
C TYR A 127 0.83 -2.09 -8.11
N HIS A 128 1.25 -1.61 -6.93
CA HIS A 128 0.87 -2.21 -5.66
C HIS A 128 -0.58 -1.94 -5.26
N LEU A 129 -1.13 -0.76 -5.57
CA LEU A 129 -2.56 -0.48 -5.33
C LEU A 129 -3.46 -1.35 -6.21
N ASP A 130 -3.06 -1.63 -7.45
CA ASP A 130 -3.84 -2.48 -8.37
C ASP A 130 -3.70 -3.97 -8.03
N SER A 131 -2.52 -4.39 -7.58
CA SER A 131 -2.19 -5.82 -7.39
C SER A 131 -2.46 -6.31 -5.97
N ASN A 132 -2.54 -5.42 -4.97
CA ASN A 132 -2.61 -5.78 -3.56
C ASN A 132 -3.83 -5.15 -2.85
N LEU A 133 -4.94 -5.88 -2.85
CA LEU A 133 -6.16 -5.47 -2.14
C LEU A 133 -5.94 -5.27 -0.63
N LEU A 134 -5.03 -6.01 0.00
CA LEU A 134 -4.74 -5.89 1.43
C LEU A 134 -4.08 -4.56 1.76
N LEU A 135 -3.24 -4.03 0.86
CA LEU A 135 -2.67 -2.69 0.98
C LEU A 135 -3.78 -1.65 0.95
N VAL A 136 -4.63 -1.65 -0.09
CA VAL A 136 -5.73 -0.68 -0.26
C VAL A 136 -6.65 -0.66 0.96
N GLN A 137 -6.98 -1.85 1.50
CA GLN A 137 -7.91 -1.98 2.62
C GLN A 137 -7.34 -1.61 3.99
N ASN A 138 -6.02 -1.55 4.16
CA ASN A 138 -5.40 -1.45 5.50
C ASN A 138 -4.31 -0.37 5.63
N VAL A 139 -3.85 0.22 4.53
CA VAL A 139 -2.82 1.25 4.55
C VAL A 139 -3.27 2.50 5.28
N ARG A 140 -2.48 2.92 6.27
CA ARG A 140 -2.68 4.17 7.00
C ARG A 140 -1.72 5.24 6.58
N ASP A 141 -0.46 4.89 6.38
CA ASP A 141 0.59 5.86 6.09
C ASP A 141 1.34 5.49 4.82
N ILE A 142 1.34 6.41 3.84
CA ILE A 142 2.06 6.24 2.58
C ILE A 142 3.11 7.34 2.44
N LYS A 143 4.33 6.93 2.07
CA LYS A 143 5.37 7.84 1.62
C LYS A 143 5.69 7.55 0.16
N VAL A 144 5.46 8.50 -0.73
CA VAL A 144 5.70 8.30 -2.16
C VAL A 144 6.49 9.47 -2.74
N HIS A 145 7.45 9.16 -3.59
CA HIS A 145 8.09 10.17 -4.43
C HIS A 145 7.19 10.48 -5.62
N TRP A 146 6.77 11.73 -5.72
CA TRP A 146 5.92 12.22 -6.80
C TRP A 146 6.74 12.35 -8.08
N CYS A 147 6.69 11.31 -8.91
CA CYS A 147 7.30 11.31 -10.23
C CYS A 147 6.71 10.20 -11.12
N GLY A 148 6.96 10.35 -12.42
CA GLY A 148 6.57 9.38 -13.44
C GLY A 148 5.23 9.71 -14.10
N PRO A 149 4.94 9.08 -15.25
CA PRO A 149 3.80 9.41 -16.09
C PRO A 149 2.45 8.92 -15.53
N LYS A 150 2.47 8.08 -14.50
CA LYS A 150 1.26 7.50 -13.90
C LYS A 150 0.77 8.25 -12.66
N SER A 151 1.39 9.38 -12.29
CA SER A 151 1.07 10.14 -11.06
C SER A 151 -0.42 10.44 -10.89
N ALA A 152 -1.08 10.99 -11.90
CA ALA A 152 -2.52 11.27 -11.85
C ALA A 152 -3.36 10.02 -11.55
N LYS A 153 -3.10 8.91 -12.25
CA LYS A 153 -3.81 7.64 -12.01
C LYS A 153 -3.55 7.11 -10.60
N THR A 154 -2.31 7.18 -10.13
CA THR A 154 -1.93 6.77 -8.78
C THR A 154 -2.70 7.54 -7.71
N PHE A 155 -2.80 8.86 -7.83
CA PHE A 155 -3.49 9.68 -6.83
C PHE A 155 -5.01 9.52 -6.87
N LYS A 156 -5.61 9.28 -8.04
CA LYS A 156 -7.01 8.85 -8.13
C LYS A 156 -7.25 7.54 -7.37
N LYS A 157 -6.37 6.56 -7.58
CA LYS A 157 -6.45 5.26 -6.89
C LYS A 157 -6.23 5.40 -5.39
N LEU A 158 -5.37 6.34 -4.97
CA LEU A 158 -5.12 6.63 -3.56
C LEU A 158 -6.37 7.12 -2.83
N ALA A 159 -7.28 7.83 -3.52
CA ALA A 159 -8.53 8.28 -2.96
C ALA A 159 -9.49 7.12 -2.60
N GLU A 160 -9.27 5.93 -3.17
CA GLU A 160 -10.02 4.70 -2.84
C GLU A 160 -9.54 4.04 -1.52
N CYS A 161 -8.40 4.48 -0.96
CA CYS A 161 -7.88 3.97 0.31
C CYS A 161 -8.64 4.57 1.50
N ASP A 162 -9.71 3.90 1.94
CA ASP A 162 -10.61 4.44 2.97
C ASP A 162 -9.95 4.71 4.32
N LYS A 163 -8.94 3.91 4.68
CA LYS A 163 -8.23 3.96 5.97
C LYS A 163 -6.93 4.76 5.94
N LEU A 164 -6.63 5.45 4.84
CA LEU A 164 -5.44 6.29 4.76
C LEU A 164 -5.59 7.46 5.74
N GLU A 165 -4.61 7.62 6.62
CA GLU A 165 -4.56 8.64 7.67
C GLU A 165 -3.37 9.60 7.46
N GLY A 166 -2.28 9.13 6.85
CA GLY A 166 -1.07 9.90 6.61
C GLY A 166 -0.54 9.81 5.18
N LEU A 167 -0.15 10.95 4.61
CA LEU A 167 0.48 11.03 3.29
C LEU A 167 1.74 11.91 3.34
N THR A 168 2.89 11.29 3.06
CA THR A 168 4.15 11.99 2.85
C THR A 168 4.49 12.01 1.36
N ILE A 169 4.54 13.20 0.77
CA ILE A 169 4.95 13.39 -0.62
C ILE A 169 6.42 13.81 -0.65
N SER A 170 7.26 13.03 -1.32
CA SER A 170 8.62 13.46 -1.62
C SER A 170 8.67 14.11 -2.99
N ILE A 171 9.29 15.29 -3.09
CA ILE A 171 9.49 16.04 -4.34
C ILE A 171 10.98 16.13 -4.68
N SER A 172 11.27 16.22 -5.97
CA SER A 172 12.61 16.43 -6.55
C SER A 172 12.52 17.05 -7.95
N LYS A 173 13.65 17.22 -8.63
CA LYS A 173 13.70 17.62 -10.05
C LYS A 173 12.86 16.73 -10.98
N SER A 174 12.75 15.44 -10.70
CA SER A 174 11.97 14.51 -11.55
C SER A 174 10.45 14.67 -11.42
N THR A 175 9.98 15.36 -10.36
CA THR A 175 8.56 15.75 -10.23
C THR A 175 8.14 16.62 -11.40
N LEU A 176 9.02 17.55 -11.81
CA LEU A 176 8.76 18.55 -12.84
C LEU A 176 8.79 17.98 -14.27
N ALA A 177 9.10 16.69 -14.44
CA ALA A 177 9.27 16.08 -15.75
C ALA A 177 7.94 15.79 -16.48
N ASN A 178 6.83 15.62 -15.75
CA ASN A 178 5.54 15.25 -16.32
C ASN A 178 4.52 16.35 -16.03
N LEU A 179 4.06 17.03 -17.08
CA LEU A 179 3.11 18.14 -16.99
C LEU A 179 1.66 17.64 -17.02
N SER A 180 0.77 18.43 -16.42
CA SER A 180 -0.68 18.26 -16.60
C SER A 180 -1.05 18.46 -18.08
N PRO A 181 -2.15 17.85 -18.57
CA PRO A 181 -2.60 18.02 -19.95
C PRO A 181 -2.79 19.49 -20.35
N ARG A 182 -3.32 20.31 -19.42
CA ARG A 182 -3.47 21.75 -19.61
C ARG A 182 -2.11 22.43 -19.78
N ALA A 183 -1.14 22.16 -18.91
CA ALA A 183 0.18 22.79 -18.97
C ALA A 183 0.97 22.35 -20.20
N ASP A 184 0.83 21.08 -20.62
CA ASP A 184 1.48 20.57 -21.83
C ASP A 184 0.93 21.25 -23.09
N LEU A 185 -0.39 21.45 -23.16
CA LEU A 185 -1.02 22.25 -24.22
C LEU A 185 -0.53 23.70 -24.20
N MET A 186 -0.55 24.36 -23.04
CA MET A 186 -0.14 25.75 -22.92
C MET A 186 1.34 25.97 -23.25
N LYS A 187 2.21 24.99 -22.95
CA LYS A 187 3.63 25.05 -23.30
C LYS A 187 3.87 25.15 -24.81
N GLN A 188 2.99 24.57 -25.62
CA GLN A 188 3.08 24.64 -27.09
C GLN A 188 2.84 26.07 -27.61
N PHE A 189 1.90 26.80 -26.99
CA PHE A 189 1.52 28.16 -27.42
C PHE A 189 2.28 29.27 -26.69
N PHE A 190 2.75 29.01 -25.46
CA PHE A 190 3.41 30.01 -24.60
C PHE A 190 4.79 29.53 -24.09
N PRO A 191 5.73 29.14 -24.96
CA PRO A 191 6.97 28.49 -24.55
C PRO A 191 7.83 29.32 -23.59
N LEU A 192 7.80 30.65 -23.71
CA LEU A 192 8.53 31.56 -22.82
C LEU A 192 8.01 31.52 -21.37
N SER A 193 6.70 31.39 -21.19
CA SER A 193 6.06 31.27 -19.88
C SER A 193 6.34 29.92 -19.21
N TYR A 194 6.73 28.91 -19.98
CA TYR A 194 7.04 27.56 -19.52
C TYR A 194 8.54 27.23 -19.54
N ARG A 195 9.40 28.26 -19.67
CA ARG A 195 10.87 28.11 -19.53
C ARG A 195 11.25 27.49 -18.19
N HIS A 196 10.50 27.81 -17.14
CA HIS A 196 10.61 27.20 -15.82
C HIS A 196 9.28 26.54 -15.47
N VAL A 197 9.30 25.20 -15.34
CA VAL A 197 8.13 24.45 -14.92
C VAL A 197 7.84 24.73 -13.46
N ARG A 198 6.60 25.09 -13.16
CA ARG A 198 6.11 25.31 -11.79
C ARG A 198 5.49 24.03 -11.24
N ILE A 199 5.52 23.90 -9.91
CA ILE A 199 4.93 22.74 -9.23
C ILE A 199 3.41 22.64 -9.44
N THR A 200 2.75 23.77 -9.68
CA THR A 200 1.31 23.88 -9.97
C THR A 200 0.90 23.32 -11.32
N ASP A 201 1.86 23.13 -12.23
CA ASP A 201 1.61 22.67 -13.59
C ASP A 201 1.88 21.15 -13.76
N ILE A 202 2.28 20.46 -12.69
CA ILE A 202 2.69 19.05 -12.69
C ILE A 202 1.48 18.10 -12.75
N LEU A 203 1.65 16.99 -13.47
CA LEU A 203 0.69 15.89 -13.53
C LEU A 203 0.42 15.27 -12.15
N GLY A 204 -0.85 15.18 -11.78
CA GLY A 204 -1.30 14.55 -10.54
C GLY A 204 -1.64 15.51 -9.41
N LEU A 205 -1.39 16.81 -9.57
CA LEU A 205 -1.71 17.81 -8.54
C LEU A 205 -3.21 17.86 -8.28
N ASP A 206 -4.01 17.99 -9.35
CA ASP A 206 -5.46 18.08 -9.26
C ASP A 206 -6.03 16.82 -8.59
N GLU A 207 -5.49 15.65 -8.94
CA GLU A 207 -5.88 14.38 -8.34
C GLU A 207 -5.52 14.28 -6.85
N ILE A 208 -4.32 14.70 -6.43
CA ILE A 208 -3.98 14.77 -4.99
C ILE A 208 -4.98 15.66 -4.26
N LEU A 209 -5.32 16.79 -4.85
CA LEU A 209 -6.25 17.75 -4.28
C LEU A 209 -7.69 17.23 -4.20
N THR A 210 -8.00 16.03 -4.68
CA THR A 210 -9.30 15.38 -4.44
C THR A 210 -9.33 14.55 -3.14
N ILE A 211 -8.17 14.20 -2.59
CA ILE A 211 -8.05 13.36 -1.40
C ILE A 211 -8.46 14.16 -0.15
N ARG A 212 -9.24 13.53 0.74
CA ARG A 212 -9.82 14.16 1.95
C ARG A 212 -9.72 13.23 3.17
N GLY A 213 -9.78 13.80 4.37
CA GLY A 213 -9.84 13.10 5.64
C GLY A 213 -8.50 12.59 6.16
N LEU A 214 -7.38 13.13 5.68
CA LEU A 214 -6.06 12.77 6.20
C LEU A 214 -5.78 13.51 7.52
N LYS A 215 -5.12 12.83 8.46
CA LYS A 215 -4.67 13.41 9.74
C LYS A 215 -3.30 14.05 9.60
N GLU A 216 -2.40 13.35 8.91
CA GLU A 216 -1.01 13.78 8.72
C GLU A 216 -0.72 13.98 7.23
N VAL A 217 -0.15 15.14 6.89
CA VAL A 217 0.26 15.47 5.54
C VAL A 217 1.60 16.16 5.62
N SER A 218 2.59 15.65 4.90
CA SER A 218 3.92 16.25 4.87
C SER A 218 4.52 16.23 3.48
N VAL A 219 5.30 17.26 3.17
CA VAL A 219 6.04 17.38 1.91
C VAL A 219 7.52 17.49 2.22
N THR A 220 8.28 16.54 1.69
CA THR A 220 9.73 16.44 1.88
C THR A 220 10.45 16.62 0.56
N HIS A 221 11.60 17.30 0.55
CA HIS A 221 12.46 17.31 -0.62
C HIS A 221 13.42 16.11 -0.56
N LEU A 222 13.62 15.38 -1.66
CA LEU A 222 14.45 14.16 -1.70
C LEU A 222 15.93 14.46 -1.50
N GLN A 223 16.37 15.68 -1.87
CA GLN A 223 17.69 16.19 -1.54
C GLN A 223 17.60 16.99 -0.24
N THR A 224 18.22 16.47 0.82
CA THR A 224 18.19 17.02 2.19
C THR A 224 19.00 18.31 2.37
N ARG A 225 19.82 18.68 1.37
CA ARG A 225 20.67 19.89 1.35
C ARG A 225 20.46 20.65 0.05
N SER A 226 19.24 21.13 -0.19
CA SER A 226 19.00 22.09 -1.28
C SER A 226 19.32 23.49 -0.77
N THR A 227 20.31 24.16 -1.36
CA THR A 227 20.56 25.60 -1.14
C THR A 227 19.66 26.50 -1.97
N ASN A 228 18.77 25.91 -2.79
CA ASN A 228 17.86 26.66 -3.64
C ASN A 228 16.61 27.10 -2.84
N LEU A 229 16.58 28.39 -2.51
CA LEU A 229 15.49 29.03 -1.77
C LEU A 229 14.13 28.84 -2.46
N THR A 230 14.07 28.96 -3.79
CA THR A 230 12.82 28.78 -4.56
C THR A 230 12.25 27.38 -4.38
N ALA A 231 13.10 26.35 -4.43
CA ALA A 231 12.65 24.96 -4.25
C ALA A 231 12.13 24.70 -2.83
N GLU A 232 12.71 25.37 -1.82
CA GLU A 232 12.27 25.27 -0.44
C GLU A 232 10.97 26.04 -0.19
N THR A 233 10.82 27.22 -0.80
CA THR A 233 9.55 27.98 -0.79
C THR A 233 8.44 27.18 -1.47
N ASP A 234 8.68 26.58 -2.63
CA ASP A 234 7.71 25.71 -3.31
C ASP A 234 7.33 24.50 -2.44
N ARG A 235 8.31 23.88 -1.76
CA ARG A 235 8.06 22.78 -0.82
C ARG A 235 7.17 23.23 0.34
N ALA A 236 7.46 24.38 0.95
CA ALA A 236 6.71 24.92 2.08
C ALA A 236 5.27 25.27 1.66
N ASN A 237 5.10 26.00 0.56
CA ASN A 237 3.80 26.37 0.02
C ASN A 237 2.96 25.15 -0.37
N LEU A 238 3.58 24.15 -1.02
CA LEU A 238 2.91 22.89 -1.33
C LEU A 238 2.50 22.16 -0.05
N SER A 239 3.36 22.12 0.97
CA SER A 239 3.06 21.49 2.25
C SER A 239 1.85 22.13 2.93
N GLU A 240 1.78 23.47 2.94
CA GLU A 240 0.68 24.21 3.52
C GLU A 240 -0.62 23.99 2.74
N MET A 241 -0.59 24.11 1.42
CA MET A 241 -1.75 23.87 0.56
C MET A 241 -2.30 22.45 0.74
N LEU A 242 -1.42 21.44 0.72
CA LEU A 242 -1.84 20.05 0.89
C LEU A 242 -2.35 19.80 2.30
N ALA A 243 -1.70 20.32 3.34
CA ALA A 243 -2.19 20.19 4.71
C ALA A 243 -3.57 20.86 4.87
N HIS A 244 -3.80 22.01 4.26
CA HIS A 244 -5.08 22.70 4.32
C HIS A 244 -6.20 21.94 3.57
N GLN A 245 -5.91 21.37 2.40
CA GLN A 245 -6.93 20.71 1.57
C GLN A 245 -7.20 19.25 1.97
N LEU A 246 -6.14 18.47 2.21
CA LEU A 246 -6.27 17.02 2.44
C LEU A 246 -6.80 16.69 3.84
N LYS A 247 -6.62 17.59 4.80
CA LYS A 247 -7.17 17.43 6.16
C LYS A 247 -8.64 17.79 6.29
N LYS A 248 -9.25 18.39 5.27
CA LYS A 248 -10.70 18.63 5.24
C LYS A 248 -11.45 17.30 5.36
N GLU A 249 -12.59 17.33 6.03
CA GLU A 249 -13.42 16.14 6.22
C GLU A 249 -13.80 15.52 4.87
N LYS A 250 -13.89 14.18 4.85
CA LYS A 250 -14.49 13.49 3.71
C LYS A 250 -15.94 13.96 3.64
N VAL A 251 -16.31 14.61 2.54
CA VAL A 251 -17.71 14.93 2.27
C VAL A 251 -18.46 13.59 2.30
N ALA A 252 -19.26 13.38 3.34
CA ALA A 252 -20.08 12.18 3.45
C ALA A 252 -20.87 12.07 2.14
N ARG A 253 -20.79 10.93 1.46
CA ARG A 253 -21.74 10.64 0.38
C ARG A 253 -23.12 10.74 1.04
N LYS A 254 -23.82 11.85 0.84
CA LYS A 254 -25.26 11.88 1.06
C LYS A 254 -25.78 10.80 0.13
N GLU A 255 -26.26 9.68 0.69
CA GLU A 255 -27.04 8.72 -0.08
C GLU A 255 -28.14 9.53 -0.78
N PRO A 256 -28.18 9.57 -2.12
CA PRO A 256 -29.27 10.23 -2.79
C PRO A 256 -30.48 9.31 -2.57
N TRP A 257 -31.45 9.80 -1.78
CA TRP A 257 -32.80 9.25 -1.65
C TRP A 257 -32.97 7.94 -0.84
N LYS A 258 -32.73 7.96 0.48
CA LYS A 258 -33.61 7.19 1.37
C LYS A 258 -34.86 8.02 1.65
N LEU A 259 -35.88 7.81 0.82
CA LEU A 259 -37.26 8.11 1.18
C LEU A 259 -37.54 7.49 2.55
N ARG A 260 -37.61 8.32 3.59
CA ARG A 260 -38.34 7.94 4.80
C ARG A 260 -39.80 7.89 4.39
N ILE A 261 -40.30 6.69 4.12
CA ILE A 261 -41.73 6.44 4.23
C ILE A 261 -42.00 6.52 5.73
N CYS A 262 -42.43 7.69 6.18
CA CYS A 262 -43.10 7.80 7.47
C CYS A 262 -44.53 7.28 7.24
N GLU A 263 -44.77 6.02 7.59
CA GLU A 263 -46.12 5.60 7.96
C GLU A 263 -46.49 6.35 9.24
N ASN A 264 -47.36 7.35 9.09
CA ASN A 264 -48.47 7.68 9.99
C ASN A 264 -48.99 9.07 9.66
N ASP A 265 -50.18 9.08 9.04
CA ASP A 265 -51.32 9.97 9.29
C ASP A 265 -51.02 11.34 9.92
N ASP A 266 -51.00 12.39 9.09
CA ASP A 266 -51.99 13.47 9.16
C ASP A 266 -51.66 14.55 8.11
N ILE A 267 -52.51 14.64 7.09
CA ILE A 267 -52.47 15.72 6.11
C ILE A 267 -53.08 16.95 6.78
N GLN A 268 -52.25 17.90 7.19
CA GLN A 268 -52.66 19.31 7.26
C GLN A 268 -51.81 20.14 6.29
N LEU A 269 -52.44 20.45 5.15
CA LEU A 269 -51.98 21.44 4.19
C LEU A 269 -52.10 22.84 4.81
N HIS A 270 -50.99 23.39 5.30
CA HIS A 270 -50.86 24.84 5.45
C HIS A 270 -50.00 25.40 4.32
N VAL A 271 -50.68 25.87 3.28
CA VAL A 271 -50.13 26.79 2.28
C VAL A 271 -49.92 28.15 2.96
N GLN A 272 -48.67 28.56 3.15
CA GLN A 272 -48.35 29.95 3.45
C GLN A 272 -47.58 30.57 2.28
N ASN A 273 -48.36 31.24 1.43
CA ASN A 273 -47.89 32.31 0.56
C ASN A 273 -47.38 33.49 1.41
N ARG A 274 -46.17 33.96 1.15
CA ARG A 274 -45.74 35.37 1.33
C ARG A 274 -44.70 35.65 0.24
N LYS A 275 -45.09 36.40 -0.82
CA LYS A 275 -44.94 37.85 -0.99
C LYS A 275 -43.48 38.29 -0.99
#